data_AF-A0A7S2D7A6-F1
#
_entry.id   AF-A0A7S2D7A6-F1
#
_cell.length_a   1.000
_cell.length_b   1.000
_cell.length_c   1.000
_cell.angle_alpha   90.00
_cell.angle_beta   90.00
_cell.angle_gamma   90.00
#
_symmetry.space_group_name_H-M   'P 1'
#
loop_
_entity.id
_entity.type
_entity.pdbx_description
1 polymer ?
#
loop_
_entity_poly.entity_id
_entity_poly.type
_entity_poly.pdbx_seq_one_letter_code
_entity_poly.pdbx_strand_id
1 'polypeptide(L)'
;WQKTLSALCISLIALGCYQYSVTRVEQDGRIEKLEASNQPGILQAIETIPEYLSYAASSGVDPTHIVFVLADDQGFNDVGYSSNDLEGLTPTLDSLAGQGIKLMQYYGQQLCTPARGALMTGKYPIHIGLHHDVIHPDAPWGLPLKEKVLPEYLKT
;
A
#
# COMPACT_ATOMS: atom_id res chain seq x y z
N TRP A 1 0.99 -22.19 -13.09
CA TRP A 1 1.18 -20.74 -12.84
C TRP A 1 0.61 -20.34 -11.49
N GLN A 2 0.88 -21.17 -10.48
CA GLN A 2 0.48 -21.00 -9.08
C GLN A 2 1.76 -21.04 -8.25
N LYS A 3 1.75 -20.34 -7.10
CA LYS A 3 2.86 -20.00 -6.19
C LYS A 3 3.49 -18.66 -6.66
N THR A 4 3.37 -17.54 -5.95
CA THR A 4 3.44 -17.28 -4.50
C THR A 4 2.84 -15.90 -4.19
N LEU A 5 1.84 -15.81 -3.30
CA LEU A 5 1.48 -14.58 -2.58
C LEU A 5 1.13 -14.99 -1.14
N SER A 6 2.12 -14.94 -0.25
CA SER A 6 1.88 -14.99 1.20
C SER A 6 1.92 -13.56 1.72
N ALA A 7 0.78 -12.86 1.64
CA ALA A 7 0.61 -11.57 2.27
C ALA A 7 0.18 -11.80 3.72
N LEU A 8 1.09 -11.62 4.67
CA LEU A 8 0.75 -11.60 6.09
C LEU A 8 0.24 -10.18 6.42
N CYS A 9 -1.08 -9.98 6.38
CA CYS A 9 -1.72 -8.76 6.84
C CYS A 9 -1.68 -8.71 8.38
N ILE A 10 -0.68 -8.03 8.94
CA ILE A 10 -0.69 -7.67 10.36
C ILE A 10 -1.52 -6.40 10.50
N SER A 11 -2.83 -6.55 10.71
CA SER A 11 -3.70 -5.43 11.08
C SER A 11 -3.44 -5.05 12.54
N LEU A 12 -2.52 -4.10 12.77
CA LEU A 12 -2.37 -3.43 14.06
C LEU A 12 -3.48 -2.39 14.23
N ILE A 13 -4.67 -2.83 14.64
CA ILE A 13 -5.73 -1.92 15.09
C ILE A 13 -5.42 -1.55 16.54
N ALA A 14 -4.71 -0.44 16.73
CA ALA A 14 -4.50 0.18 18.03
C ALA A 14 -5.76 1.00 18.42
N LEU A 15 -6.83 0.30 18.81
CA LEU A 15 -7.95 0.91 19.51
C LEU A 15 -8.19 0.14 20.81
N GLY A 16 -7.58 0.62 21.89
CA GLY A 16 -8.12 0.62 23.26
C GLY A 16 -8.55 -0.69 23.94
N CYS A 17 -8.50 -1.84 23.28
CA CYS A 17 -8.86 -3.14 23.85
C CYS A 17 -7.76 -4.15 23.54
N TYR A 18 -7.32 -4.86 24.58
CA TYR A 18 -6.27 -5.89 24.61
C TYR A 18 -6.65 -7.14 23.82
N GLN A 19 -6.97 -7.00 22.54
CA GLN A 19 -7.32 -8.13 21.68
C GLN A 19 -6.59 -8.00 20.35
N TYR A 20 -5.57 -8.83 20.17
CA TYR A 20 -4.91 -9.03 18.89
C TYR A 20 -5.48 -10.30 18.26
N SER A 21 -5.83 -10.24 16.98
CA SER A 21 -6.19 -11.41 16.20
C SER A 21 -5.15 -11.59 15.11
N VAL A 22 -4.40 -12.67 15.16
CA VAL A 22 -3.47 -13.06 14.09
C VAL A 22 -4.23 -14.01 13.18
N THR A 23 -4.36 -13.64 11.92
CA THR A 23 -5.02 -14.47 10.92
C THR A 23 -3.95 -15.10 10.04
N ARG A 24 -3.85 -16.43 10.07
CA ARG A 24 -2.98 -17.17 9.16
C ARG A 24 -3.80 -17.57 7.93
N VAL A 25 -3.33 -17.15 6.76
CA VAL A 25 -3.89 -17.58 5.48
C VAL A 25 -2.99 -18.67 4.93
N GLU A 26 -3.52 -19.89 4.83
CA GLU A 26 -2.79 -21.03 4.28
C GLU A 26 -2.75 -20.98 2.74
N GLN A 27 -1.84 -21.74 2.13
CA GLN A 27 -1.62 -21.76 0.68
C GLN A 27 -2.85 -22.22 -0.14
N ASP A 28 -3.82 -22.87 0.49
CA ASP A 28 -5.09 -23.33 -0.10
C ASP A 28 -6.24 -22.31 0.07
N GLY A 29 -5.96 -21.15 0.66
CA GLY A 29 -6.96 -20.10 0.92
C GLY A 29 -7.78 -20.34 2.19
N ARG A 30 -7.48 -21.38 2.99
CA ARG A 30 -8.08 -21.52 4.32
C ARG A 30 -7.61 -20.41 5.24
N ILE A 31 -8.57 -19.87 5.98
CA ILE A 31 -8.38 -18.85 6.99
C ILE A 31 -8.48 -19.54 8.35
N GLU A 32 -7.34 -19.73 9.02
CA GLU A 32 -7.34 -20.10 10.44
C GLU A 32 -7.22 -18.85 11.29
N LYS A 33 -8.25 -18.62 12.11
CA LYS A 33 -8.27 -17.58 13.12
C LYS A 33 -7.53 -18.14 14.35
N LEU A 34 -6.31 -17.68 14.58
CA LEU A 34 -5.58 -18.02 15.81
C LEU A 34 -6.11 -17.09 16.91
N GLU A 35 -7.05 -17.59 17.70
CA GLU A 35 -7.52 -16.87 18.89
C GLU A 35 -6.44 -16.95 19.97
N ALA A 36 -5.77 -15.82 20.20
CA ALA A 36 -4.79 -15.71 21.26
C ALA A 36 -5.51 -15.63 22.61
N SER A 37 -5.56 -16.75 23.33
CA SER A 37 -6.05 -16.79 24.70
C SER A 37 -5.11 -16.01 25.63
N ASN A 38 -5.56 -14.83 26.04
CA ASN A 38 -5.23 -14.10 27.26
C ASN A 38 -3.90 -14.46 27.97
N GLN A 39 -2.77 -14.00 27.42
CA GLN A 39 -1.47 -13.97 28.10
C GLN A 39 -0.87 -12.55 27.97
N PRO A 40 -0.29 -11.97 29.04
CA PRO A 40 0.27 -10.63 29.01
C PRO A 40 1.65 -10.67 28.33
N GLY A 41 1.82 -10.03 27.17
CA GLY A 41 3.11 -10.14 26.51
C GLY A 41 3.31 -9.32 25.24
N ILE A 42 3.36 -7.98 25.35
CA ILE A 42 4.04 -7.15 24.33
C ILE A 42 5.50 -7.63 24.12
N LEU A 43 6.11 -8.24 25.14
CA LEU A 43 7.50 -8.70 25.12
C LEU A 43 7.69 -9.99 24.30
N GLN A 44 6.77 -10.96 24.35
CA GLN A 44 6.84 -12.18 23.50
C GLN A 44 6.62 -11.89 22.01
N ALA A 45 5.82 -10.87 21.69
CA ALA A 45 5.64 -10.42 20.31
C ALA A 45 6.92 -9.75 19.76
N ILE A 46 7.73 -9.11 20.60
CA ILE A 46 9.01 -8.50 20.18
C ILE A 46 10.09 -9.57 19.96
N GLU A 47 10.11 -10.62 20.78
CA GLU A 47 11.08 -11.73 20.67
C GLU A 47 10.91 -12.58 19.41
N THR A 48 9.73 -12.56 18.79
CA THR A 48 9.44 -13.32 17.54
C THR A 48 9.76 -12.52 16.27
N ILE A 49 9.92 -11.19 16.35
CA ILE A 49 10.25 -10.31 15.20
C ILE A 49 11.53 -10.72 14.45
N PRO A 50 12.64 -11.13 15.10
CA PRO A 50 13.87 -11.53 14.42
C PRO A 50 13.70 -12.78 13.55
N GLU A 51 12.89 -13.74 14.00
CA GLU A 51 12.65 -15.00 13.30
C GLU A 51 11.83 -14.76 12.02
N TYR A 52 10.82 -13.89 12.08
CA TYR A 52 10.02 -13.45 10.93
C TYR A 52 10.82 -12.60 9.91
N LEU A 53 11.71 -11.72 10.38
CA LEU A 53 12.62 -10.97 9.51
C LEU A 53 13.61 -11.88 8.78
N SER A 54 14.09 -12.94 9.44
CA SER A 54 15.00 -13.91 8.82
C SER A 54 14.30 -14.74 7.73
N TYR A 55 13.02 -15.08 7.91
CA TYR A 55 12.23 -15.83 6.94
C TYR A 55 11.94 -15.01 5.67
N ALA A 56 11.69 -13.70 5.82
CA ALA A 56 11.53 -12.79 4.69
C ALA A 56 12.83 -12.72 3.85
N ALA A 57 13.99 -12.66 4.52
CA ALA A 57 15.30 -12.59 3.87
C ALA A 57 15.75 -13.92 3.23
N SER A 58 15.35 -15.07 3.79
CA SER A 58 15.77 -16.40 3.31
C SER A 58 14.90 -16.96 2.18
N SER A 59 13.81 -16.28 1.82
CA SER A 59 12.76 -16.88 1.01
C SER A 59 13.12 -17.11 -0.47
N GLY A 60 14.30 -16.68 -0.94
CA GLY A 60 14.73 -16.91 -2.33
C GLY A 60 13.72 -16.42 -3.37
N VAL A 61 12.84 -15.50 -2.95
CA VAL A 61 11.74 -14.97 -3.76
C VAL A 61 12.37 -14.15 -4.87
N ASP A 62 12.05 -14.52 -6.11
CA ASP A 62 12.36 -13.71 -7.28
C ASP A 62 12.03 -12.25 -6.99
N PRO A 63 12.82 -11.28 -7.47
CA PRO A 63 12.62 -9.87 -7.16
C PRO A 63 11.15 -9.47 -7.34
N THR A 64 10.49 -9.05 -6.27
CA THR A 64 9.09 -8.66 -6.33
C THR A 64 8.93 -7.52 -7.32
N HIS A 65 8.20 -7.77 -8.41
CA HIS A 65 7.88 -6.72 -9.37
C HIS A 65 6.84 -5.77 -8.78
N ILE A 66 7.20 -4.50 -8.66
CA ILE A 66 6.32 -3.44 -8.18
C ILE A 66 5.76 -2.71 -9.40
N VAL A 67 4.43 -2.77 -9.58
CA VAL A 67 3.71 -2.04 -10.63
C VAL A 67 2.79 -1.02 -9.96
N PHE A 68 3.02 0.27 -10.24
CA PHE A 68 2.19 1.35 -9.73
C PHE A 68 1.30 1.88 -10.85
N VAL A 69 -0.01 1.69 -10.74
CA VAL A 69 -1.01 2.20 -11.69
C VAL A 69 -1.64 3.45 -11.07
N LEU A 70 -1.41 4.60 -11.71
CA LEU A 70 -1.95 5.90 -11.27
C LEU A 70 -2.90 6.44 -12.34
N ALA A 71 -4.18 6.54 -12.02
CA ALA A 71 -5.17 7.21 -12.86
C ALA A 71 -5.08 8.73 -12.71
N ASP A 72 -5.52 9.46 -13.74
CA ASP A 72 -5.58 10.93 -13.77
C ASP A 72 -7.04 11.36 -13.65
N ASP A 73 -7.31 12.34 -12.77
CA ASP A 73 -8.64 12.90 -12.51
C ASP A 73 -9.76 11.89 -12.18
N GLN A 74 -9.40 10.72 -11.64
CA GLN A 74 -10.36 9.69 -11.24
C GLN A 74 -10.94 9.99 -9.85
N GLY A 75 -12.26 10.14 -9.79
CA GLY A 75 -13.02 10.30 -8.56
C GLY A 75 -13.20 8.99 -7.80
N PHE A 76 -13.49 9.11 -6.49
CA PHE A 76 -13.72 7.94 -5.64
C PHE A 76 -14.89 7.08 -6.10
N ASN A 77 -15.92 7.66 -6.73
CA ASN A 77 -17.13 6.95 -7.16
C ASN A 77 -17.11 6.55 -8.65
N ASP A 78 -15.95 6.60 -9.31
CA ASP A 78 -15.79 6.33 -10.75
C ASP A 78 -15.35 4.88 -11.05
N VAL A 79 -15.31 4.00 -10.04
CA VAL A 79 -14.97 2.57 -10.18
C VAL A 79 -16.04 1.68 -9.56
N GLY A 80 -16.26 0.52 -10.16
CA GLY A 80 -17.31 -0.42 -9.75
C GLY A 80 -17.16 -0.90 -8.32
N TYR A 81 -15.95 -1.15 -7.83
CA TYR A 81 -15.75 -1.61 -6.46
C TYR A 81 -16.06 -0.57 -5.36
N SER A 82 -16.19 0.72 -5.71
CA SER A 82 -16.48 1.81 -4.77
C SER A 82 -17.83 2.49 -5.01
N SER A 83 -18.48 2.20 -6.14
CA SER A 83 -19.75 2.79 -6.57
C SER A 83 -20.83 1.73 -6.71
N ASN A 84 -21.99 1.98 -6.11
CA ASN A 84 -23.15 1.10 -6.26
C ASN A 84 -23.75 1.15 -7.67
N ASP A 85 -23.56 2.25 -8.39
CA ASP A 85 -24.17 2.47 -9.70
C ASP A 85 -23.31 1.93 -10.86
N LEU A 86 -22.02 1.66 -10.59
CA LEU A 86 -21.03 1.23 -11.59
C LEU A 86 -20.53 -0.20 -11.39
N GLU A 87 -21.19 -0.98 -10.52
CA GLU A 87 -20.79 -2.36 -10.22
C GLU A 87 -20.65 -3.19 -11.51
N GLY A 88 -19.48 -3.81 -11.71
CA GLY A 88 -19.19 -4.65 -12.87
C GLY A 88 -18.82 -3.89 -14.16
N LEU A 89 -18.85 -2.55 -14.15
CA LEU A 89 -18.41 -1.74 -15.30
C LEU A 89 -16.89 -1.58 -15.39
N THR A 90 -16.17 -1.88 -14.31
CA THR A 90 -14.69 -1.92 -14.27
C THR A 90 -14.19 -3.31 -13.91
N PRO A 91 -14.49 -4.35 -14.71
CA PRO A 91 -14.34 -5.75 -14.30
C PRO A 91 -12.90 -6.14 -13.91
N THR A 92 -11.89 -5.54 -14.55
CA THR A 92 -10.48 -5.78 -14.19
C THR A 92 -10.13 -5.16 -12.84
N LEU A 93 -10.56 -3.92 -12.58
CA LEU A 93 -10.31 -3.25 -11.30
C LEU A 93 -11.12 -3.90 -10.17
N ASP A 94 -12.36 -4.31 -10.45
CA ASP A 94 -13.23 -4.98 -9.48
C ASP A 94 -12.66 -6.35 -9.09
N SER A 95 -12.13 -7.10 -10.06
CA SER A 95 -11.45 -8.37 -9.81
C SER A 95 -10.17 -8.19 -8.99
N LEU A 96 -9.34 -7.17 -9.30
CA LEU A 96 -8.15 -6.84 -8.51
C LEU A 96 -8.52 -6.44 -7.08
N ALA A 97 -9.58 -5.65 -6.91
CA ALA A 97 -10.07 -5.21 -5.61
C ALA A 97 -10.68 -6.36 -4.77
N GLY A 98 -11.28 -7.37 -5.43
CA GLY A 98 -11.80 -8.57 -4.78
C GLY A 98 -10.74 -9.58 -4.36
N GLN A 99 -9.58 -9.58 -5.02
CA GLN A 99 -8.44 -10.45 -4.70
C GLN A 99 -7.38 -9.78 -3.80
N GLY A 100 -7.48 -8.46 -3.62
CA GLY A 100 -6.48 -7.65 -2.92
C GLY A 100 -7.03 -6.90 -1.71
N ILE A 101 -6.27 -5.88 -1.29
CA ILE A 101 -6.64 -4.98 -0.20
C ILE A 101 -7.24 -3.71 -0.79
N LYS A 102 -8.43 -3.34 -0.33
CA LYS A 102 -9.08 -2.07 -0.68
C LYS A 102 -8.77 -1.01 0.35
N LEU A 103 -8.27 0.14 -0.09
CA LEU A 103 -8.06 1.31 0.77
C LEU A 103 -9.29 2.22 0.67
N MET A 104 -10.21 2.11 1.64
CA MET A 104 -11.43 2.94 1.67
C MET A 104 -11.15 4.38 2.14
N GLN A 105 -9.98 4.61 2.71
CA GLN A 105 -9.51 5.91 3.20
C GLN A 105 -8.08 6.13 2.72
N TYR A 106 -7.95 6.55 1.47
CA TYR A 106 -6.69 6.93 0.84
C TYR A 106 -6.78 8.40 0.39
N TYR A 107 -5.76 9.18 0.69
CA TYR A 107 -5.77 10.62 0.48
C TYR A 107 -4.59 11.05 -0.39
N GLY A 108 -4.87 11.89 -1.37
CA GLY A 108 -3.88 12.52 -2.25
C GLY A 108 -3.96 14.04 -2.21
N GLN A 109 -3.08 14.68 -2.97
CA GLN A 109 -3.20 16.12 -3.23
C GLN A 109 -4.22 16.35 -4.35
N GLN A 110 -4.82 17.54 -4.36
CA GLN A 110 -5.93 17.90 -5.24
C GLN A 110 -5.50 18.17 -6.69
N LEU A 111 -4.20 18.43 -6.90
CA LEU A 111 -3.63 18.79 -8.20
C LEU A 111 -2.57 17.77 -8.63
N CYS A 112 -2.46 17.55 -9.94
CA CYS A 112 -1.60 16.52 -10.52
C CYS A 112 -0.12 16.68 -10.13
N THR A 113 0.43 17.90 -10.19
CA THR A 113 1.83 18.20 -9.85
C THR A 113 2.16 17.92 -8.38
N PRO A 114 1.46 18.50 -7.37
CA PRO A 114 1.74 18.18 -5.98
C PRO A 114 1.48 16.70 -5.66
N ALA A 115 0.45 16.07 -6.25
CA ALA A 115 0.15 14.66 -6.00
C ALA A 115 1.28 13.75 -6.48
N ARG A 116 1.74 13.95 -7.72
CA ARG A 116 2.83 13.16 -8.32
C ARG A 116 4.17 13.46 -7.64
N GLY A 117 4.43 14.71 -7.29
CA GLY A 117 5.62 15.10 -6.52
C GLY A 117 5.68 14.42 -5.15
N ALA A 118 4.57 14.40 -4.42
CA ALA A 118 4.48 13.72 -3.13
C ALA A 118 4.62 12.20 -3.27
N LEU A 119 3.97 11.59 -4.26
CA LEU A 119 4.11 10.16 -4.56
C LEU A 119 5.56 9.77 -4.85
N MET A 120 6.25 10.54 -5.69
CA MET A 120 7.62 10.22 -6.11
C MET A 120 8.65 10.42 -5.00
N THR A 121 8.44 11.38 -4.09
CA THR A 121 9.44 11.74 -3.08
C THR A 121 9.11 11.28 -1.67
N GLY A 122 7.86 10.91 -1.39
CA GLY A 122 7.35 10.66 -0.04
C GLY A 122 7.27 11.92 0.83
N LYS A 123 7.36 13.12 0.25
CA LYS A 123 7.38 14.41 0.98
C LYS A 123 6.12 15.22 0.71
N TYR A 124 5.71 16.02 1.70
CA TYR A 124 4.66 17.01 1.46
C TYR A 124 5.11 18.04 0.42
N PRO A 125 4.23 18.46 -0.52
CA PRO A 125 4.59 19.36 -1.62
C PRO A 125 5.22 20.69 -1.18
N ILE A 126 4.89 21.16 0.02
CA ILE A 126 5.47 22.38 0.61
C ILE A 126 6.98 22.28 0.81
N HIS A 127 7.52 21.08 1.05
CA HIS A 127 8.95 20.85 1.27
C HIS A 127 9.76 20.70 -0.03
N ILE A 128 9.08 20.53 -1.16
CA ILE A 128 9.69 20.33 -2.48
C ILE A 128 9.32 21.43 -3.47
N GLY A 129 8.64 22.49 -3.00
CA GLY A 129 8.29 23.66 -3.83
C GLY A 129 7.17 23.42 -4.84
N LEU A 130 6.37 22.35 -4.70
CA LEU A 130 5.32 21.96 -5.65
C LEU A 130 3.90 22.19 -5.12
N HIS A 131 3.72 23.04 -4.09
CA HIS A 131 2.45 23.19 -3.36
C HIS A 131 1.46 24.16 -3.98
N HIS A 132 1.88 24.99 -4.95
CA HIS A 132 1.07 26.11 -5.41
C HIS A 132 0.15 25.76 -6.57
N ASP A 133 0.68 25.18 -7.65
CA ASP A 133 -0.05 24.96 -8.89
C ASP A 133 0.55 23.81 -9.70
N VAL A 134 -0.06 23.51 -10.84
CA VAL A 134 0.46 22.57 -11.83
C VAL A 134 1.65 23.17 -12.59
N ILE A 135 2.62 22.33 -12.93
CA ILE A 135 3.72 22.72 -13.82
C ILE A 135 3.17 22.90 -15.23
N HIS A 136 3.23 24.12 -15.75
CA HIS A 136 2.90 24.43 -17.14
C HIS A 136 4.05 24.07 -18.08
N PRO A 137 3.79 23.84 -19.39
CA PRO A 137 4.83 23.47 -20.36
C PRO A 137 5.99 24.45 -20.47
N ASP A 138 5.77 25.74 -20.19
CA ASP A 138 6.73 26.84 -20.24
C ASP A 138 7.32 27.21 -18.87
N ALA A 139 6.97 26.45 -17.81
CA ALA A 139 7.44 26.72 -16.46
C ALA A 139 8.97 26.51 -16.35
N PRO A 140 9.73 27.48 -15.81
CA PRO A 140 11.18 27.33 -15.61
C PRO A 140 11.53 26.50 -14.36
N TRP A 141 10.57 25.81 -13.77
CA TRP A 141 10.68 25.10 -12.50
C TRP A 141 9.99 23.74 -12.56
N GLY A 142 10.35 22.85 -11.63
CA GLY A 142 9.79 21.51 -11.54
C GLY A 142 10.25 20.82 -10.26
N LEU A 143 10.17 19.48 -10.23
CA LEU A 143 10.67 18.71 -9.09
C LEU A 143 12.18 19.01 -8.88
N PRO A 144 12.62 19.41 -7.68
CA PRO A 144 14.02 19.76 -7.47
C PRO A 144 14.94 18.57 -7.73
N LEU A 145 16.00 18.77 -8.52
CA LEU A 145 16.92 17.70 -8.95
C LEU A 145 17.70 17.02 -7.82
N LYS A 146 17.72 17.63 -6.62
CA LYS A 146 18.31 17.05 -5.40
C LYS A 146 17.43 15.98 -4.76
N GLU A 147 16.15 15.92 -5.12
CA GLU A 147 15.20 14.97 -4.54
C GLU A 147 15.42 13.60 -5.19
N LYS A 148 15.79 12.62 -4.36
CA LYS A 148 15.83 11.23 -4.79
C LYS A 148 14.40 10.69 -4.88
N VAL A 149 14.04 10.12 -6.02
CA VAL A 149 12.66 9.64 -6.29
C VAL A 149 12.50 8.13 -6.09
N LEU A 150 11.27 7.67 -5.88
CA LEU A 150 10.92 6.27 -5.62
C LEU A 150 11.58 5.29 -6.60
N PRO A 151 11.56 5.50 -7.94
CA PRO A 151 12.27 4.61 -8.87
C PRO A 151 13.78 4.52 -8.64
N GLU A 152 14.44 5.59 -8.15
CA GLU A 152 15.87 5.58 -7.84
C GLU A 152 16.20 4.85 -6.54
N TYR A 153 15.23 4.71 -5.63
CA TYR A 153 15.37 3.84 -4.45
C TYR A 153 15.20 2.36 -4.82
N LEU A 154 14.35 2.06 -5.79
CA LEU A 154 14.07 0.70 -6.24
C LEU A 154 15.06 0.18 -7.29
N LYS A 155 15.95 1.05 -7.78
CA LYS A 155 16.99 0.66 -8.72
C LYS A 155 18.07 -0.18 -8.02
N THR A 156 17.99 -1.49 -8.24
CA THR A 156 19.00 -2.50 -7.89
C THR A 156 20.06 -2.64 -8.98
#